data_AF-A0A3D5YFI0-F1
#
_entry.id   AF-A0A3D5YFI0-F1
#
_cell.length_a   1.000
_cell.length_b   1.000
_cell.length_c   1.000
_cell.angle_alpha   90.00
_cell.angle_beta   90.00
_cell.angle_gamma   90.00
#
_symmetry.space_group_name_H-M   'P 1'
#
loop_
_entity.id
_entity.type
_entity.pdbx_description
1 polymer ?
#
loop_
_entity_poly.entity_id
_entity_poly.type
_entity_poly.pdbx_seq_one_letter_code
_entity_poly.pdbx_strand_id
1 'polypeptide(L)' 'MEIIKGPDFPTGGFIFDSNNIKEVYKRGKGGIVVRGKTHVENGKHGTILVVDEIPYLVNKSTLVEKIAELVVDKKID' A
#
# COMPACT_ATOMS: atom_id res chain seq x y z
N MET A 1 13.94 15.16 -11.94
CA MET A 1 12.57 15.05 -11.40
C MET A 1 12.36 16.09 -10.29
N GLU A 2 12.54 17.37 -10.61
CA GLU A 2 12.35 18.43 -9.60
C GLU A 2 10.93 18.98 -9.59
N ILE A 3 10.23 18.90 -10.73
CA ILE A 3 8.88 19.40 -10.91
C ILE A 3 7.85 18.27 -10.70
N ILE A 4 7.94 17.19 -11.47
CA ILE A 4 7.06 16.00 -11.31
C ILE A 4 7.85 14.91 -10.58
N LYS A 5 7.51 14.69 -9.32
CA LYS A 5 8.18 13.73 -8.43
C LYS A 5 7.70 12.28 -8.61
N GLY A 6 6.48 12.10 -9.10
CA GLY A 6 5.86 10.80 -9.24
C GLY A 6 4.37 10.91 -9.50
N PRO A 7 3.69 9.77 -9.72
CA PRO A 7 2.24 9.69 -9.70
C PRO A 7 1.66 10.17 -8.37
N ASP A 8 0.55 10.89 -8.43
CA ASP A 8 -0.25 11.30 -7.29
C ASP A 8 -1.57 10.54 -7.33
N PHE A 9 -1.80 9.66 -6.36
CA PHE A 9 -2.97 8.79 -6.34
C PHE A 9 -4.06 9.40 -5.45
N PRO A 10 -5.33 9.41 -5.88
CA PRO A 10 -6.42 10.03 -5.12
C PRO A 10 -6.73 9.31 -3.79
N THR A 11 -6.25 8.07 -3.64
CA THR A 11 -6.40 7.25 -2.44
C THR A 11 -5.24 7.43 -1.44
N GLY A 12 -4.27 8.29 -1.76
CA GLY A 12 -3.04 8.43 -0.99
C GLY A 12 -2.12 7.22 -1.14
N GLY A 13 -1.56 6.79 -0.01
CA GLY A 13 -0.52 5.79 0.09
C GLY A 13 0.86 6.37 -0.20
N PHE A 14 1.83 5.48 -0.35
CA PHE A 14 3.18 5.86 -0.74
C PHE A 14 3.73 4.92 -1.79
N ILE A 15 4.56 5.48 -2.67
CA ILE A 15 5.26 4.70 -3.68
C ILE A 15 6.47 4.06 -3.02
N PHE A 16 6.57 2.75 -3.18
CA PHE A 16 7.71 1.97 -2.75
C PHE A 16 8.79 2.05 -3.83
N ASP A 17 10.01 2.38 -3.41
CA ASP A 17 11.21 2.55 -4.25
C ASP A 17 11.09 3.64 -5.34
N SER A 18 11.47 4.86 -4.96
CA SER A 18 11.50 6.04 -5.84
C SER A 18 12.46 5.92 -7.05
N ASN A 19 13.42 4.99 -7.03
CA ASN A 19 14.34 4.82 -8.16
C ASN A 19 13.64 4.27 -9.40
N ASN A 20 12.63 3.43 -9.20
CA ASN A 20 11.87 2.82 -10.27
C ASN A 20 11.06 3.88 -11.06
N ILE A 21 10.56 4.92 -10.38
CA ILE A 21 9.82 6.03 -11.02
C ILE A 21 10.67 6.69 -12.12
N LYS A 22 11.97 6.92 -11.87
CA LYS A 22 12.88 7.54 -12.84
C LYS A 22 13.01 6.71 -14.11
N GLU A 23 13.15 5.40 -13.98
CA GLU A 23 13.28 4.50 -15.13
C GLU A 23 11.95 4.35 -15.88
N VAL A 24 10.83 4.29 -15.17
CA VAL A 24 9.48 4.27 -15.78
C VAL A 24 9.25 5.53 -16.61
N TYR A 25 9.60 6.71 -16.10
CA TYR A 25 9.45 7.95 -16.85
C TYR A 25 10.38 8.06 -18.05
N LYS A 26 11.60 7.50 -17.98
CA LYS A 26 12.51 7.47 -19.14
C LYS A 26 12.06 6.48 -20.22
N ARG A 27 11.62 5.29 -19.83
CA ARG A 27 11.32 4.17 -20.75
C ARG A 27 9.85 4.14 -21.18
N GLY A 28 8.96 4.85 -20.49
CA GLY A 28 7.52 4.84 -20.70
C GLY A 28 6.81 3.55 -20.28
N LYS A 29 7.54 2.56 -19.78
CA LYS A 29 7.02 1.27 -19.31
C LYS A 29 7.75 0.83 -18.05
N GLY A 30 6.99 0.32 -17.09
CA GLY A 30 7.49 -0.33 -15.89
C GLY A 30 6.44 -0.29 -14.77
N GLY A 31 6.58 -1.17 -13.78
CA GLY A 31 5.64 -1.27 -12.68
C GLY A 31 5.99 -0.29 -11.57
N ILE A 32 4.98 0.42 -11.06
CA ILE A 32 5.11 1.26 -9.86
C ILE A 32 4.42 0.54 -8.71
N VAL A 33 5.18 0.23 -7.66
CA VAL A 33 4.64 -0.46 -6.48
C VAL A 33 4.09 0.59 -5.52
N VAL A 34 2.80 0.48 -5.22
CA VAL A 34 2.10 1.39 -4.29
C VAL A 34 1.75 0.62 -3.03
N ARG A 35 2.03 1.20 -1.86
CA ARG A 35 1.73 0.62 -0.56
C ARG A 35 0.77 1.52 0.22
N GLY A 36 -0.16 0.89 0.94
CA GLY A 36 -1.04 1.58 1.88
C GLY A 36 -0.29 2.10 3.09
N LYS A 37 -0.80 3.17 3.70
CA LYS A 37 -0.23 3.72 4.92
C LYS A 37 -0.83 3.01 6.12
N THR A 38 0.04 2.61 7.05
CA THR A 38 -0.35 1.92 8.27
C THR A 38 0.44 2.48 9.44
N HIS A 39 -0.15 2.44 10.62
CA HIS A 39 0.55 2.72 11.87
C HIS A 39 0.16 1.70 12.93
N VAL A 40 0.99 1.63 13.96
CA VAL A 40 0.82 0.69 15.05
C VAL A 40 0.33 1.44 16.28
N GLU A 41 -0.75 0.95 16.87
CA GLU A 41 -1.27 1.43 18.13
C GLU A 41 -1.17 0.34 19.20
N ASN A 42 -0.90 0.74 20.45
CA ASN A 42 -0.92 -0.18 21.59
C ASN A 42 -2.34 -0.21 22.17
N GLY A 43 -3.08 -1.27 21.86
CA GLY A 43 -4.38 -1.55 22.46
C GLY A 43 -4.24 -2.18 23.85
N LYS A 44 -5.36 -2.22 24.58
CA LYS A 44 -5.41 -2.84 25.94
C LYS A 44 -5.00 -4.30 25.98
N HIS A 45 -5.14 -5.02 24.86
CA HIS A 45 -4.89 -6.46 24.75
C HIS A 45 -3.77 -6.80 23.76
N GLY A 46 -3.00 -5.82 23.29
CA GLY A 46 -1.89 -6.06 22.38
C GLY A 46 -1.73 -4.99 21.31
N THR A 47 -0.88 -5.29 20.34
CA THR A 47 -0.55 -4.41 19.22
C THR A 47 -1.67 -4.44 18.18
N ILE A 48 -2.17 -3.27 17.78
CA ILE A 48 -3.18 -3.10 16.75
C ILE A 48 -2.51 -2.42 15.56
N LEU A 49 -2.61 -3.02 14.37
CA LEU A 49 -2.20 -2.38 13.13
C LEU A 49 -3.39 -1.65 12.51
N VAL A 50 -3.31 -0.33 12.42
CA VAL A 50 -4.34 0.52 11.83
C VAL A 50 -3.93 0.86 10.41
N VAL A 51 -4.84 0.66 9.45
CA VAL A 51 -4.65 0.99 8.03
C VAL A 51 -5.36 2.30 7.73
N ASP A 52 -4.58 3.37 7.51
CA ASP A 52 -5.11 4.72 7.25
C ASP A 52 -5.49 4.90 5.78
N GLU A 53 -4.67 4.37 4.87
CA GLU A 53 -4.76 4.61 3.43
C GLU A 53 -4.51 3.30 2.68
N ILE A 54 -5.23 3.06 1.58
CA ILE A 54 -5.09 1.88 0.73
C ILE A 54 -4.60 2.25 -0.68
N PRO A 55 -3.89 1.33 -1.38
CA PRO A 55 -3.41 1.62 -2.73
C PRO A 55 -4.55 1.91 -3.72
N TYR A 56 -4.22 2.66 -4.76
CA TYR A 56 -5.16 3.01 -5.82
C TYR A 56 -5.71 1.75 -6.51
N LEU A 57 -7.00 1.77 -6.84
CA LEU A 57 -7.77 0.65 -7.43
C LEU A 57 -7.95 -0.58 -6.52
N VAL A 58 -7.51 -0.54 -5.26
CA VAL A 58 -7.80 -1.61 -4.30
C VAL A 58 -9.18 -1.41 -3.71
N ASN A 59 -10.03 -2.43 -3.81
CA ASN A 59 -11.32 -2.45 -3.13
C ASN A 59 -11.14 -2.83 -1.65
N LYS A 60 -11.66 -1.99 -0.75
CA LYS A 60 -11.58 -2.21 0.71
C LYS A 60 -12.24 -3.52 1.15
N SER A 61 -13.43 -3.85 0.63
CA SER A 61 -14.16 -5.06 1.02
C SER A 61 -13.37 -6.32 0.66
N THR A 62 -12.90 -6.39 -0.59
CA THR A 62 -12.08 -7.53 -1.06
C THR A 62 -10.75 -7.65 -0.31
N LEU A 63 -10.16 -6.53 0.13
CA LEU A 63 -8.96 -6.55 0.96
C LEU A 63 -9.24 -7.20 2.33
N VAL A 64 -10.32 -6.80 2.99
CA VAL A 64 -10.72 -7.34 4.29
C VAL A 64 -11.08 -8.83 4.19
N GLU A 65 -11.81 -9.22 3.15
CA GLU A 65 -12.14 -10.62 2.87
C GLU A 65 -10.88 -11.48 2.73
N LYS A 66 -9.89 -11.01 1.97
CA LYS A 66 -8.60 -11.73 1.81
C LYS A 66 -7.82 -11.82 3.12
N ILE A 67 -7.84 -10.80 3.96
CA ILE A 67 -7.18 -10.85 5.27
C ILE A 67 -7.85 -11.93 6.14
N ALA A 68 -9.19 -11.97 6.17
CA ALA A 68 -9.94 -12.99 6.92
C ALA A 68 -9.66 -14.41 6.39
N GLU A 69 -9.61 -14.60 5.07
CA GLU A 69 -9.25 -15.86 4.44
C GLU A 69 -7.85 -16.35 4.87
N LEU A 70 -6.86 -15.46 4.91
CA LEU A 70 -5.50 -15.80 5.33
C LEU A 70 -5.39 -16.21 6.80
N VAL A 71 -6.23 -15.67 7.67
CA VAL A 71 -6.34 -16.08 9.08
C VAL A 71 -6.96 -17.47 9.18
N VAL A 72 -8.03 -17.74 8.43
CA VAL A 72 -8.67 -19.08 8.38
C VAL A 72 -7.71 -20.14 7.86
N ASP A 73 -6.94 -19.80 6.82
CA ASP A 73 -5.88 -20.64 6.23
C ASP A 73 -4.67 -20.83 7.16
N LYS A 74 -4.63 -20.16 8.33
CA LYS A 74 -3.49 -20.14 9.27
C LYS A 74 -2.18 -19.74 8.61
N LYS A 75 -2.23 -18.86 7.61
CA LYS A 75 -1.03 -18.25 7.01
C LYS A 75 -0.54 -17.05 7.80
N ILE A 76 -1.42 -16.47 8.63
CA ILE A 76 -1.18 -15.34 9.52
C ILE A 76 -1.84 -15.69 10.86
N ASP A 77 -1.13 -15.45 11.97
CA ASP A 77 -1.57 -15.64 13.37
C ASP A 77 -1.56 -14.31 14.14
#